data_AF-A0A929PHQ6-F1
#
_entry.id   AF-A0A929PHQ6-F1
#
_cell.length_a   1.000
_cell.length_b   1.000
_cell.length_c   1.000
_cell.angle_alpha   90.00
_cell.angle_beta   90.00
_cell.angle_gamma   90.00
#
_symmetry.space_group_name_H-M   'P 1'
#
loop_
_entity.id
_entity.type
_entity.pdbx_description
1 polymer ?
#
loop_
_entity_poly.entity_id
_entity_poly.type
_entity_poly.pdbx_seq_one_letter_code
_entity_poly.pdbx_strand_id
1 'polypeptide(L)'
;MKVFLSWSDTRSKEIAETLRRWLKLVIQAVDPWISSSIPKGVRSEKELAEVLEDTKVGIICLTRENLDSNWIHFEAGALSKTSDAHVCTFLLDLKPTDIKPPLAQFQHTKFEKEEVHELVRTINKTLEEVQESPLDEKTLDTTF
;
A
#
# COMPACT_ATOMS: atom_id res chain seq x y z
N MET A 1 -5.98 -9.87 -6.53
CA MET A 1 -6.44 -8.58 -5.98
C MET A 1 -5.36 -7.52 -6.14
N LYS A 2 -5.71 -6.30 -6.57
CA LYS A 2 -4.76 -5.20 -6.66
C LYS A 2 -4.38 -4.66 -5.28
N VAL A 3 -3.10 -4.38 -5.07
CA VAL A 3 -2.59 -3.65 -3.89
C VAL A 3 -1.91 -2.38 -4.38
N PHE A 4 -2.47 -1.22 -4.10
CA PHE A 4 -1.90 0.05 -4.54
C PHE A 4 -0.71 0.45 -3.68
N LEU A 5 0.41 0.83 -4.30
CA LEU A 5 1.59 1.31 -3.62
C LEU A 5 1.79 2.79 -3.95
N SER A 6 1.45 3.65 -2.99
CA SER A 6 1.62 5.10 -3.07
C SER A 6 3.06 5.47 -2.70
N TRP A 7 3.63 6.40 -3.46
CA TRP A 7 4.98 6.91 -3.28
C TRP A 7 5.07 8.33 -3.82
N SER A 8 6.01 9.09 -3.27
CA SER A 8 6.44 10.41 -3.76
C SER A 8 7.91 10.53 -3.42
N ASP A 9 8.72 10.91 -4.42
CA ASP A 9 10.17 10.99 -4.34
C ASP A 9 10.90 9.65 -4.38
N THR A 10 12.22 9.71 -4.57
CA THR A 10 13.04 8.54 -4.94
C THR A 10 13.02 7.44 -3.89
N ARG A 11 13.18 7.79 -2.60
CA ARG A 11 13.31 6.80 -1.52
C ARG A 11 12.04 6.00 -1.30
N SER A 12 10.89 6.67 -1.29
CA SER A 12 9.60 5.97 -1.16
C SER A 12 9.31 5.11 -2.39
N LYS A 13 9.73 5.54 -3.59
CA LYS A 13 9.62 4.75 -4.82
C LYS A 13 10.39 3.44 -4.75
N GLU A 14 11.64 3.48 -4.29
CA GLU A 14 12.49 2.27 -4.17
C GLU A 14 11.87 1.25 -3.21
N ILE A 15 11.25 1.72 -2.14
CA ILE A 15 10.52 0.89 -1.19
C ILE A 15 9.25 0.33 -1.83
N ALA A 16 8.44 1.16 -2.48
CA ALA A 16 7.25 0.70 -3.18
C ALA A 16 7.60 -0.37 -4.23
N GLU A 17 8.68 -0.20 -4.99
CA GLU A 17 9.16 -1.23 -5.93
C GLU A 17 9.66 -2.50 -5.24
N THR A 18 10.29 -2.37 -4.06
CA THR A 18 10.74 -3.51 -3.27
C THR A 18 9.57 -4.29 -2.68
N LEU A 19 8.61 -3.60 -2.06
CA LEU A 19 7.35 -4.16 -1.58
C LEU A 19 6.58 -4.83 -2.72
N ARG A 20 6.54 -4.21 -3.91
CA ARG A 20 5.90 -4.81 -5.08
C ARG A 20 6.49 -6.17 -5.44
N ARG A 21 7.82 -6.29 -5.50
CA ARG A 21 8.49 -7.55 -5.82
C ARG A 21 8.28 -8.57 -4.69
N TRP A 22 8.44 -8.14 -3.45
CA TRP A 22 8.36 -9.01 -2.28
C TRP A 22 6.95 -9.52 -2.00
N LEU A 23 5.92 -8.67 -2.06
CA LEU A 23 4.53 -9.07 -1.88
C LEU A 23 4.09 -10.13 -2.90
N LYS A 24 4.56 -10.05 -4.16
CA LYS A 24 4.32 -11.11 -5.14
C LYS A 24 4.98 -12.43 -4.78
N LEU A 25 6.07 -12.43 -4.01
CA LEU A 25 6.69 -13.67 -3.53
C LEU A 25 5.94 -14.25 -2.33
N VAL A 26 5.45 -13.39 -1.43
CA VAL A 26 4.76 -13.79 -0.20
C VAL A 26 3.33 -14.24 -0.47
N ILE A 27 2.53 -13.46 -1.21
CA ILE A 27 1.13 -13.77 -1.52
C ILE A 27 0.93 -13.73 -3.03
N GLN A 28 0.90 -14.90 -3.68
CA GLN A 28 0.83 -14.99 -5.15
C GLN A 28 -0.49 -14.46 -5.75
N ALA A 29 -1.55 -14.41 -4.95
CA ALA A 29 -2.86 -13.89 -5.36
C ALA A 29 -2.94 -12.36 -5.39
N VAL A 30 -1.92 -11.64 -4.90
CA VAL A 30 -1.89 -10.17 -5.01
C VAL A 30 -1.21 -9.70 -6.29
N ASP A 31 -1.71 -8.58 -6.81
CA ASP A 31 -1.08 -7.83 -7.89
C ASP A 31 -0.72 -6.42 -7.39
N PRO A 32 0.46 -6.23 -6.77
CA PRO A 32 0.88 -4.93 -6.32
C PRO A 32 1.14 -3.99 -7.50
N TRP A 33 0.49 -2.84 -7.46
CA TRP A 33 0.44 -1.84 -8.51
C TRP A 33 1.11 -0.55 -8.05
N ILE A 34 1.84 0.09 -8.96
CA ILE A 34 2.55 1.34 -8.72
C ILE A 34 2.35 2.27 -9.92
N SER A 35 2.16 3.57 -9.68
CA SER A 35 1.90 4.56 -10.74
C SER A 35 3.03 4.68 -11.78
N SER A 36 4.26 4.28 -11.44
CA SER A 36 5.38 4.19 -12.40
C SER A 36 5.19 3.12 -13.48
N SER A 37 4.18 2.25 -13.35
CA SER A 37 3.86 1.22 -14.35
C SER A 37 2.98 1.73 -15.52
N ILE A 38 2.44 2.96 -15.42
CA ILE A 38 1.62 3.56 -16.48
C ILE A 38 2.49 3.81 -17.73
N PRO A 39 2.13 3.28 -18.91
CA PRO A 39 2.87 3.53 -20.15
C PRO A 39 2.89 5.00 -20.55
N LYS A 40 4.03 5.46 -21.10
CA LYS A 40 4.13 6.81 -21.67
C LYS A 40 3.09 6.99 -22.77
N GLY A 41 2.33 8.08 -22.71
CA GLY A 41 1.29 8.40 -23.69
C GLY A 41 -0.14 8.06 -23.25
N VAL A 42 -0.32 7.37 -22.12
CA VAL A 42 -1.63 7.20 -21.48
C VAL A 42 -1.96 8.42 -20.64
N ARG A 43 -3.25 8.75 -20.50
CA ARG A 43 -3.72 9.79 -19.58
C ARG A 43 -3.59 9.27 -18.14
N SER A 44 -2.43 9.52 -17.54
CA SER A 44 -2.02 8.99 -16.24
C SER A 44 -3.00 9.30 -15.11
N GLU A 45 -3.61 10.48 -15.10
CA GLU A 45 -4.57 10.87 -14.04
C GLU A 45 -5.85 10.04 -14.06
N LYS A 46 -6.38 9.75 -15.26
CA LYS A 46 -7.63 8.99 -15.40
C LYS A 46 -7.42 7.53 -15.00
N GLU A 47 -6.36 6.91 -15.50
CA GLU A 47 -6.02 5.53 -15.17
C GLU A 47 -5.72 5.37 -13.67
N LEU A 48 -5.01 6.34 -13.08
CA LEU A 48 -4.76 6.36 -11.65
C LEU A 48 -6.06 6.43 -10.84
N ALA A 49 -6.99 7.33 -11.20
CA ALA A 49 -8.27 7.44 -10.50
C ALA A 49 -9.08 6.14 -10.56
N GLU A 50 -9.15 5.49 -11.74
CA GLU A 50 -9.83 4.20 -11.92
C GLU A 50 -9.18 3.10 -11.06
N VAL A 51 -7.84 3.07 -10.98
CA VAL A 51 -7.13 2.11 -10.12
C VAL A 51 -7.40 2.38 -8.65
N LEU A 52 -7.37 3.64 -8.22
CA LEU A 52 -7.63 4.03 -6.82
C LEU A 52 -9.05 3.65 -6.39
N GLU A 53 -10.05 3.82 -7.26
CA GLU A 53 -11.46 3.45 -6.98
C GLU A 53 -11.68 1.93 -6.90
N ASP A 54 -10.93 1.14 -7.66
CA ASP A 54 -11.02 -0.34 -7.70
C ASP A 54 -10.16 -1.02 -6.61
N THR A 55 -9.28 -0.27 -5.95
CA THR A 55 -8.33 -0.83 -4.98
C THR A 55 -8.96 -1.05 -3.61
N LYS A 56 -8.76 -2.25 -3.05
CA LYS A 56 -9.16 -2.60 -1.67
C LYS A 56 -8.07 -2.41 -0.62
N VAL A 57 -6.80 -2.46 -1.01
CA VAL A 57 -5.68 -2.22 -0.10
C VAL A 57 -4.70 -1.24 -0.73
N GLY A 58 -4.46 -0.12 -0.05
CA GLY A 58 -3.44 0.86 -0.40
C GLY A 58 -2.36 0.97 0.67
N ILE A 59 -1.10 0.88 0.26
CA ILE A 59 0.08 1.07 1.11
C ILE A 59 0.74 2.39 0.73
N ILE A 60 0.82 3.31 1.69
CA ILE A 60 1.42 4.64 1.50
C ILE A 60 2.84 4.64 2.06
N CYS A 61 3.84 4.67 1.17
CA CYS A 61 5.24 4.69 1.55
C CYS A 61 5.65 6.10 1.98
N LEU A 62 5.75 6.32 3.30
CA LEU A 62 6.08 7.61 3.90
C LEU A 62 7.55 7.70 4.26
N THR A 63 8.12 8.86 3.96
CA THR A 63 9.48 9.27 4.31
C THR A 63 9.43 10.70 4.82
N ARG A 64 10.49 11.19 5.48
CA ARG A 64 10.55 12.60 5.92
C ARG A 64 10.38 13.60 4.78
N GLU A 65 10.72 13.21 3.56
CA GLU A 65 10.73 14.08 2.38
C GLU A 65 9.33 14.29 1.80
N ASN A 66 8.40 13.35 2.02
CA ASN A 66 7.11 13.32 1.32
C ASN A 66 5.87 13.44 2.22
N LEU A 67 6.07 13.77 3.50
CA LEU A 67 4.97 13.96 4.45
C LEU A 67 3.99 15.05 4.01
N ASP A 68 4.47 16.10 3.35
CA ASP A 68 3.64 17.22 2.86
C ASP A 68 3.34 17.10 1.34
N SER A 69 3.54 15.92 0.75
CA SER A 69 3.28 15.70 -0.67
C SER A 69 1.77 15.75 -0.94
N ASN A 70 1.36 16.76 -1.73
CA ASN A 70 -0.02 16.89 -2.22
C ASN A 70 -0.48 15.62 -2.94
N TRP A 71 0.44 14.91 -3.60
CA TRP A 71 0.13 13.69 -4.34
C TRP A 71 -0.22 12.54 -3.40
N ILE A 72 0.59 12.32 -2.35
CA ILE A 72 0.31 11.35 -1.29
C ILE A 72 -1.06 11.64 -0.66
N HIS A 73 -1.36 12.91 -0.39
CA HIS A 73 -2.63 13.31 0.22
C HIS A 73 -3.82 13.04 -0.68
N PHE A 74 -3.69 13.32 -1.97
CA PHE A 74 -4.71 13.01 -2.97
C PHE A 74 -4.97 11.50 -3.05
N GLU A 75 -3.92 10.68 -3.19
CA GLU A 75 -4.04 9.22 -3.29
C GLU A 75 -4.63 8.62 -2.00
N ALA A 76 -4.16 9.06 -0.84
CA ALA A 76 -4.69 8.63 0.45
C ALA A 76 -6.18 8.95 0.60
N GLY A 77 -6.58 10.17 0.22
CA GLY A 77 -7.97 10.60 0.26
C GLY A 77 -8.84 9.81 -0.72
N ALA A 78 -8.34 9.54 -1.92
CA ALA A 78 -9.03 8.75 -2.94
C ALA A 78 -9.23 7.29 -2.49
N LEU A 79 -8.20 6.65 -1.89
CA LEU A 79 -8.32 5.30 -1.34
C LEU A 79 -9.29 5.25 -0.16
N SER A 80 -9.29 6.28 0.71
CA SER A 80 -10.17 6.31 1.89
C SER A 80 -11.65 6.61 1.59
N LYS A 81 -12.02 6.82 0.32
CA LYS A 81 -13.41 7.13 -0.05
C LYS A 81 -14.36 5.96 0.17
N THR A 82 -13.90 4.73 -0.02
CA THR A 82 -14.72 3.53 0.15
C THR A 82 -14.50 2.96 1.55
N SER A 83 -15.58 2.66 2.26
CA SER A 83 -15.52 2.20 3.65
C SER A 83 -14.87 0.83 3.83
N ASP A 84 -14.72 0.08 2.74
CA ASP A 84 -14.12 -1.24 2.66
C ASP A 84 -12.68 -1.22 2.16
N ALA A 85 -12.10 -0.04 1.89
CA ALA A 85 -10.69 0.07 1.54
C ALA A 85 -9.81 0.18 2.79
N HIS A 86 -8.74 -0.61 2.80
CA HIS A 86 -7.70 -0.56 3.80
C HIS A 86 -6.59 0.39 3.34
N VAL A 87 -6.40 1.48 4.07
CA VAL A 87 -5.28 2.40 3.87
C VAL A 87 -4.26 2.19 4.98
N CYS A 88 -3.11 1.64 4.62
CA CYS A 88 -1.99 1.38 5.52
C CYS A 88 -0.85 2.33 5.19
N THR A 89 -0.26 2.98 6.20
CA THR A 89 0.94 3.80 5.98
C THR A 89 2.18 2.99 6.33
N PHE A 90 3.21 3.04 5.51
CA PHE A 90 4.46 2.33 5.72
C PHE A 90 5.57 3.33 6.04
N LEU A 91 6.05 3.30 7.27
CA LEU A 91 6.94 4.33 7.80
C LEU A 91 8.42 3.97 7.57
N LEU A 92 9.11 4.76 6.73
CA LEU A 92 10.56 4.69 6.59
C LEU A 92 11.24 5.79 7.42
N ASP A 93 12.03 5.39 8.42
CA ASP A 93 12.75 6.30 9.32
C ASP A 93 11.86 7.32 10.04
N LEU A 94 10.56 7.01 10.16
CA LEU A 94 9.55 7.84 10.77
C LEU A 94 8.94 7.13 11.97
N LYS A 95 8.61 7.91 12.99
CA LYS A 95 7.78 7.46 14.10
C LYS A 95 6.32 7.84 13.83
N PRO A 96 5.35 7.11 14.39
CA PRO A 96 3.94 7.50 14.35
C PRO A 96 3.71 8.96 14.78
N THR A 97 4.47 9.45 15.76
CA THR A 97 4.41 10.83 16.27
C THR A 97 4.86 11.89 15.27
N ASP A 98 5.61 11.50 14.24
CA ASP A 98 6.07 12.41 13.19
C ASP A 98 4.98 12.66 12.14
N ILE A 99 3.94 11.81 12.11
CA ILE A 99 2.85 11.88 11.14
C ILE A 99 1.76 12.80 11.66
N LYS A 100 1.32 13.73 10.81
CA LYS A 100 0.24 14.67 11.12
C LYS A 100 -1.05 14.28 10.39
N PRO A 101 -2.22 14.73 10.86
CA PRO A 101 -3.44 14.64 10.08
C PRO A 101 -3.28 15.30 8.69
N PRO A 102 -3.89 14.75 7.62
CA PRO A 102 -4.85 13.65 7.65
C PRO A 102 -4.23 12.25 7.72
N LEU A 103 -2.94 12.07 7.41
CA LEU A 103 -2.32 10.74 7.33
C LEU A 103 -2.24 10.01 8.68
N ALA A 104 -2.17 10.76 9.78
CA ALA A 104 -2.16 10.21 11.15
C ALA A 104 -3.45 9.48 11.55
N GLN A 105 -4.52 9.57 10.76
CA GLN A 105 -5.76 8.84 11.03
C GLN A 105 -5.67 7.35 10.66
N PHE A 106 -4.70 6.98 9.82
CA PHE A 106 -4.52 5.61 9.35
C PHE A 106 -3.63 4.81 10.29
N GLN A 107 -3.78 3.48 10.28
CA GLN A 107 -2.88 2.61 11.02
C GLN A 107 -1.48 2.63 10.38
N HIS A 108 -0.47 2.80 11.22
CA HIS A 108 0.92 2.87 10.81
C HIS A 108 1.56 1.49 10.87
N THR A 109 2.27 1.13 9.82
CA THR A 109 3.17 -0.01 9.76
C THR A 109 4.59 0.51 9.89
N LYS A 110 5.22 0.24 11.04
CA LYS A 110 6.65 0.47 11.18
C LYS A 110 7.43 -0.60 10.40
N PHE A 111 8.64 -0.28 9.98
CA PHE A 111 9.55 -1.27 9.39
C PHE A 111 10.15 -2.20 10.45
N GLU A 112 9.28 -2.93 11.15
CA GLU A 112 9.57 -3.93 12.18
C GLU A 112 8.88 -5.24 11.77
N LYS A 113 9.50 -6.39 12.08
CA LYS A 113 9.06 -7.70 11.57
C LYS A 113 7.59 -7.96 11.88
N GLU A 114 7.17 -7.70 13.12
CA GLU A 114 5.83 -7.94 13.62
C GLU A 114 4.80 -7.05 12.92
N GLU A 115 5.15 -5.78 12.66
CA GLU A 115 4.28 -4.80 12.03
C GLU A 115 4.08 -5.10 10.54
N VAL A 116 5.16 -5.49 9.85
CA VAL A 116 5.09 -5.90 8.44
C VAL A 116 4.32 -7.22 8.32
N HIS A 117 4.44 -8.13 9.28
CA HIS A 117 3.65 -9.36 9.31
C HIS A 117 2.15 -9.08 9.44
N GLU A 118 1.77 -8.13 10.29
CA GLU A 118 0.36 -7.73 10.46
C GLU A 118 -0.20 -7.05 9.20
N LEU A 119 0.62 -6.26 8.51
CA LEU A 119 0.27 -5.73 7.19
C LEU A 119 -0.02 -6.86 6.19
N VAL A 120 0.83 -7.89 6.13
CA VAL A 120 0.66 -9.05 5.25
C VAL A 120 -0.61 -9.84 5.62
N ARG A 121 -0.89 -10.03 6.91
CA ARG A 121 -2.13 -10.67 7.38
C ARG A 121 -3.37 -9.88 6.99
N THR A 122 -3.31 -8.55 7.09
CA THR A 122 -4.39 -7.66 6.64
C THR A 122 -4.66 -7.87 5.15
N ILE A 123 -3.62 -7.86 4.31
CA ILE A 123 -3.74 -8.11 2.87
C ILE A 123 -4.34 -9.49 2.58
N ASN A 124 -3.86 -10.53 3.28
CA ASN A 124 -4.33 -11.90 3.09
C ASN A 124 -5.80 -12.07 3.50
N LYS A 125 -6.23 -11.38 4.57
CA LYS A 125 -7.63 -11.37 4.99
C LYS A 125 -8.52 -10.63 3.99
N THR A 126 -8.07 -9.50 3.43
CA THR A 126 -8.84 -8.79 2.40
C THR A 126 -9.04 -9.65 1.15
N LEU A 127 -8.09 -10.54 0.79
CA LEU A 127 -8.30 -11.53 -0.27
C LEU A 127 -9.47 -12.47 -0.01
N GLU A 128 -9.67 -12.91 1.24
CA GLU A 128 -10.82 -13.73 1.63
C GLU A 128 -12.14 -12.98 1.45
N GLU A 129 -12.17 -11.70 1.87
CA GLU A 129 -13.35 -10.83 1.78
C GLU A 129 -13.76 -10.58 0.32
N VAL A 130 -12.80 -10.47 -0.59
CA VAL A 130 -13.06 -10.33 -2.05
C VAL A 130 -13.21 -11.67 -2.79
N GLN A 131 -13.32 -12.79 -2.06
CA GLN A 131 -13.49 -14.14 -2.61
C GLN A 131 -12.38 -14.55 -3.59
N GLU A 132 -11.16 -14.11 -3.33
CA GLU A 132 -9.96 -14.56 -4.05
C GLU A 132 -9.28 -15.73 -3.31
N SER A 133 -8.04 -16.07 -3.67
CA SER A 133 -7.29 -17.21 -3.10
C SER A 133 -6.30 -16.76 -2.02
N PRO A 134 -6.73 -16.58 -0.75
CA PRO A 134 -5.81 -16.30 0.35
C PRO A 134 -4.93 -17.53 0.63
N LEU A 135 -3.78 -17.30 1.26
CA LEU A 135 -2.98 -18.36 1.86
C LEU A 135 -3.61 -18.78 3.19
N ASP A 136 -3.52 -20.06 3.53
CA ASP A 136 -3.81 -20.50 4.89
C ASP A 136 -2.78 -19.94 5.89
N GLU A 137 -3.18 -19.80 7.15
CA GLU A 137 -2.37 -19.15 8.18
C GLU A 137 -0.99 -19.79 8.36
N LYS A 138 -0.88 -21.13 8.27
CA LYS A 138 0.40 -21.82 8.42
C LYS A 138 1.33 -21.54 7.25
N THR A 139 0.80 -21.53 6.03
CA THR A 139 1.57 -21.19 4.83
C THR A 139 2.02 -19.74 4.87
N LEU A 140 1.15 -18.82 5.31
CA LEU A 140 1.50 -17.40 5.45
C LEU A 140 2.64 -17.20 6.45
N ASP A 141 2.51 -17.76 7.66
CA ASP A 141 3.52 -17.67 8.72
C ASP A 141 4.86 -18.33 8.34
N THR A 142 4.86 -19.35 7.48
CA THR A 142 6.08 -20.03 7.01
C THR A 142 6.77 -19.28 5.88
N THR A 143 6.00 -18.58 5.04
CA THR A 143 6.50 -17.86 3.87
C THR A 143 7.10 -16.50 4.24
N PHE A 144 6.65 -15.91 5.34
CA PHE A 144 7.12 -14.64 5.89
C PHE A 144 8.43 -14.77 6.68
#